data_AF-A0A8D8VQZ5-F1
#
_entry.id   AF-A0A8D8VQZ5-F1
#
_cell.length_a   1.000
_cell.length_b   1.000
_cell.length_c   1.000
_cell.angle_alpha   90.00
_cell.angle_beta   90.00
_cell.angle_gamma   90.00
#
_symmetry.space_group_name_H-M   'P 1'
#
loop_
_entity.id
_entity.type
_entity.pdbx_description
1 polymer ?
#
loop_
_entity_poly.entity_id
_entity_poly.type
_entity_poly.pdbx_seq_one_letter_code
_entity_poly.pdbx_strand_id
1 'polypeptide(L)'
;MKLTTPADPSTDNLSIVFNASKNECFKVNDNYRIFQRKTKATYSNMVVNKEMITAELLRAASLFICTGPRDQFTINELNCFKSYLNYVLCFRSPGSVHYQ
;
A
#
# COMPACT_ATOMS: atom_id res chain seq x y z
N MET A 1 7.84 31.97 -18.51
CA MET A 1 8.54 31.51 -17.29
C MET A 1 7.67 30.46 -16.63
N LYS A 2 8.11 29.20 -16.56
CA LYS A 2 7.42 28.16 -15.79
C LYS A 2 7.81 28.36 -14.33
N LEU A 3 6.86 28.69 -13.46
CA LEU A 3 7.07 28.60 -12.02
C LEU A 3 7.18 27.12 -11.66
N THR A 4 8.38 26.70 -11.29
CA THR A 4 8.58 25.50 -10.48
C THR A 4 8.24 25.87 -9.04
N THR A 5 7.06 25.47 -8.57
CA THR A 5 6.72 25.51 -7.14
C THR A 5 7.72 24.64 -6.37
N PRO A 6 8.29 25.11 -5.25
CA PRO A 6 9.16 24.29 -4.41
C PRO A 6 8.36 23.10 -3.88
N ALA A 7 8.96 21.90 -3.97
CA ALA A 7 8.39 20.68 -3.44
C ALA A 7 8.19 20.82 -1.93
N ASP A 8 6.93 20.80 -1.51
CA ASP A 8 6.52 20.74 -0.11
C ASP A 8 7.03 19.40 0.50
N PRO A 9 7.71 19.42 1.67
CA PRO A 9 8.15 18.20 2.36
C PRO A 9 7.01 17.26 2.79
N SER A 10 5.74 17.65 2.59
CA SER A 10 4.56 16.81 2.78
C SER A 10 4.15 15.99 1.55
N THR A 11 5.02 15.85 0.54
CA THR A 11 4.80 14.89 -0.55
C THR A 11 4.98 13.48 0.01
N ASP A 12 3.99 12.99 0.75
CA ASP A 12 3.89 11.61 1.17
C ASP A 12 4.12 10.76 -0.07
N ASN A 13 5.23 10.01 -0.10
CA ASN A 13 5.57 9.14 -1.21
C ASN A 13 4.55 8.00 -1.26
N LEU A 14 3.39 8.27 -1.88
CA LEU A 14 2.27 7.35 -1.91
C LEU A 14 2.68 6.10 -2.68
N SER A 15 2.75 4.98 -1.96
CA SER A 15 3.20 3.69 -2.47
C SER A 15 2.05 2.69 -2.51
N ILE A 16 1.84 2.07 -3.66
CA ILE A 16 0.90 0.94 -3.82
C ILE A 16 1.70 -0.36 -3.86
N VAL A 17 1.33 -1.31 -3.01
CA VAL A 17 1.86 -2.68 -3.04
C VAL A 17 0.78 -3.63 -3.53
N PHE A 18 1.05 -4.34 -4.61
CA PHE A 18 0.23 -5.45 -5.09
C PHE A 18 0.83 -6.76 -4.59
N ASN A 19 0.03 -7.57 -3.89
CA ASN A 19 0.50 -8.86 -3.42
C ASN A 19 0.54 -9.89 -4.57
N ALA A 20 1.59 -10.70 -4.57
CA ALA A 20 1.82 -11.81 -5.50
C ALA A 20 2.37 -13.06 -4.76
N SER A 21 2.34 -13.07 -3.42
CA SER A 21 2.91 -14.13 -2.58
C SER A 21 1.95 -15.27 -2.22
N LYS A 22 0.66 -15.13 -2.54
CA LYS A 22 -0.39 -16.12 -2.21
C LYS A 22 -1.08 -16.66 -3.46
N ASN A 23 -0.29 -16.86 -4.51
CA ASN A 23 -0.74 -17.40 -5.78
C ASN A 23 -1.94 -16.64 -6.36
N GLU A 24 -1.84 -15.31 -6.39
CA GLU A 24 -2.91 -14.40 -6.74
C GLU A 24 -3.40 -14.63 -8.18
N CYS A 25 -4.72 -14.69 -8.32
CA CYS A 25 -5.41 -14.89 -9.59
C CYS A 25 -5.13 -13.76 -10.59
N PHE A 26 -5.04 -12.52 -10.10
CA PHE A 26 -4.93 -11.34 -10.95
C PHE A 26 -3.52 -10.75 -10.86
N LYS A 27 -2.91 -10.50 -12.02
CA LYS A 27 -1.57 -9.94 -12.13
C LYS A 27 -1.63 -8.47 -12.57
N VAL A 28 -0.69 -7.67 -12.08
CA VAL A 28 -0.68 -6.22 -12.36
C VAL A 28 -0.57 -5.92 -13.85
N ASN A 29 0.34 -6.63 -14.52
CA ASN A 29 0.66 -6.41 -15.93
C ASN A 29 -0.43 -6.91 -16.90
N ASP A 30 -1.40 -7.69 -16.42
CA ASP A 30 -2.46 -8.26 -17.24
C ASP A 30 -3.81 -7.62 -16.87
N ASN A 31 -4.29 -7.91 -15.67
CA ASN A 31 -5.65 -7.57 -15.22
C ASN A 31 -5.77 -6.12 -14.75
N TYR A 32 -4.67 -5.51 -14.28
CA TYR A 32 -4.68 -4.15 -13.72
C TYR A 32 -3.96 -3.10 -14.58
N ARG A 33 -3.73 -3.35 -15.88
CA ARG A 33 -3.07 -2.36 -16.78
C ARG A 33 -3.72 -0.98 -16.76
N ILE A 34 -5.05 -0.93 -16.79
CA ILE A 34 -5.78 0.35 -16.79
C ILE A 34 -5.64 1.03 -15.41
N PHE A 35 -5.76 0.25 -14.33
CA PHE A 35 -5.58 0.76 -12.98
C PHE A 35 -4.17 1.35 -12.82
N GLN A 36 -3.14 0.60 -13.16
CA GLN A 36 -1.74 1.03 -13.11
C GLN A 36 -1.51 2.31 -13.90
N ARG A 37 -2.04 2.43 -15.12
CA ARG A 37 -1.89 3.66 -15.91
C ARG A 37 -2.54 4.86 -15.26
N LYS A 38 -3.72 4.69 -14.64
CA LYS A 38 -4.45 5.77 -13.98
C LYS A 38 -3.83 6.20 -12.65
N THR A 39 -3.28 5.27 -11.88
CA THR A 39 -2.73 5.56 -10.54
C THR A 39 -1.30 6.09 -10.55
N LYS A 40 -0.52 5.89 -11.63
CA LYS A 40 0.83 6.46 -11.79
C LYS A 40 0.90 7.99 -11.66
N ALA A 41 -0.20 8.70 -11.91
CA ALA A 41 -0.25 10.16 -11.76
C ALA A 41 -0.34 10.62 -10.29
N THR A 42 -0.78 9.73 -9.38
CA THR A 42 -1.04 10.05 -7.97
C THR A 42 -0.09 9.32 -7.03
N TYR A 43 0.33 8.11 -7.39
CA TYR A 43 1.21 7.27 -6.57
C TYR A 43 2.60 7.25 -7.17
N SER A 44 3.58 7.72 -6.39
CA SER A 44 4.98 7.83 -6.78
C SER A 44 5.65 6.47 -7.01
N ASN A 45 5.16 5.42 -6.32
CA ASN A 45 5.73 4.08 -6.41
C ASN A 45 4.65 3.00 -6.49
N MET A 46 4.89 1.99 -7.32
CA MET A 46 4.06 0.79 -7.45
C MET A 46 4.95 -0.44 -7.42
N VAL A 47 4.75 -1.30 -6.41
CA VAL A 47 5.58 -2.47 -6.15
C VAL A 47 4.72 -3.74 -6.21
N VAL A 48 5.30 -4.82 -6.74
CA VAL A 48 4.71 -6.16 -6.68
C VAL A 48 5.46 -6.96 -5.63
N ASN A 49 4.79 -7.32 -4.53
CA ASN A 49 5.37 -8.12 -3.47
C ASN A 49 5.24 -9.62 -3.80
N LYS A 50 6.36 -10.31 -4.03
CA LYS A 50 6.38 -11.78 -4.22
C LYS A 50 6.77 -12.54 -2.95
N GLU A 51 7.23 -11.82 -1.93
CA GLU A 51 7.76 -12.38 -0.69
C GLU A 51 6.67 -12.46 0.40
N MET A 52 7.01 -13.07 1.52
CA MET A 52 6.15 -13.09 2.70
C MET A 52 5.78 -11.66 3.13
N ILE A 53 4.53 -11.47 3.56
CA ILE A 53 4.06 -10.16 4.02
C ILE A 53 4.66 -9.85 5.39
N THR A 54 5.43 -8.75 5.47
CA THR A 54 6.03 -8.25 6.71
C THR A 54 5.40 -6.93 7.16
N ALA A 55 5.60 -6.61 8.44
CA ALA A 55 5.15 -5.33 8.99
C ALA A 55 5.89 -4.14 8.35
N GLU A 56 7.18 -4.27 7.98
CA GLU A 56 7.90 -3.18 7.32
C GLU A 56 7.33 -2.88 5.93
N LEU A 57 6.99 -3.92 5.16
CA LEU A 57 6.35 -3.78 3.86
C LEU A 57 5.04 -3.01 3.98
N LEU A 58 4.18 -3.42 4.93
CA LEU A 58 2.88 -2.78 5.14
C LEU A 58 3.02 -1.34 5.64
N ARG A 59 4.02 -1.04 6.50
CA ARG A 59 4.26 0.32 7.01
C ARG A 59 4.74 1.28 5.92
N ALA A 60 5.49 0.77 4.93
CA ALA A 60 5.93 1.54 3.78
C ALA A 60 4.86 1.69 2.69
N ALA A 61 3.79 0.89 2.74
CA ALA A 61 2.69 0.93 1.78
C ALA A 61 1.62 1.94 2.21
N SER A 62 1.23 2.83 1.31
CA SER A 62 0.04 3.68 1.49
C SER A 62 -1.25 2.96 1.11
N LEU A 63 -1.14 1.95 0.24
CA LEU A 63 -2.22 1.07 -0.17
C LEU A 63 -1.65 -0.33 -0.44
N PHE A 64 -2.19 -1.34 0.23
CA PHE A 64 -1.87 -2.75 -0.03
C PHE A 64 -3.07 -3.43 -0.69
N ILE A 65 -2.84 -4.18 -1.77
CA ILE A 65 -3.89 -4.80 -2.59
C ILE A 65 -3.66 -6.30 -2.68
N CYS A 66 -4.62 -7.08 -2.18
CA CYS A 66 -4.70 -8.53 -2.40
C CYS A 66 -5.42 -8.81 -3.73
N THR A 67 -4.72 -9.26 -4.75
CA THR A 67 -5.29 -9.45 -6.10
C THR A 67 -5.88 -10.86 -6.30
N GLY A 68 -6.79 -11.24 -5.40
CA GLY A 68 -7.44 -12.56 -5.41
C GLY A 68 -6.49 -13.67 -4.96
N PRO A 69 -6.05 -13.66 -3.68
CA PRO A 69 -5.19 -14.70 -3.12
C PRO A 69 -5.88 -16.06 -3.17
N ARG A 70 -5.14 -17.09 -3.57
CA ARG A 70 -5.63 -18.49 -3.64
C ARG A 70 -5.07 -19.36 -2.53
N ASP A 71 -3.95 -18.95 -1.94
CA ASP A 71 -3.33 -19.63 -0.83
C ASP A 71 -3.65 -18.96 0.51
N GLN A 72 -3.57 -19.75 1.59
CA GLN A 72 -3.86 -19.26 2.94
C GLN A 72 -2.76 -18.32 3.46
N PHE A 73 -3.18 -17.32 4.22
CA PHE A 73 -2.28 -16.49 5.02
C PHE A 73 -1.90 -17.24 6.30
N THR A 74 -0.65 -17.10 6.70
CA THR A 74 -0.17 -17.56 7.99
C THR A 74 -0.67 -16.64 9.10
N ILE A 75 -0.63 -17.14 10.34
CA ILE A 75 -0.97 -16.34 11.53
C ILE A 75 -0.08 -15.09 11.63
N ASN A 76 1.20 -15.21 11.27
CA ASN A 76 2.15 -14.10 11.30
C ASN A 76 1.75 -12.97 10.33
N GLU A 77 1.36 -13.31 9.10
CA GLU A 77 0.89 -12.34 8.11
C GLU A 77 -0.42 -11.67 8.56
N LEU A 78 -1.34 -12.44 9.15
CA LEU A 78 -2.58 -11.91 9.73
C LEU A 78 -2.30 -10.91 10.86
N ASN A 79 -1.30 -11.17 11.70
CA ASN A 79 -0.89 -10.23 12.75
C ASN A 79 -0.28 -8.94 12.18
N CYS A 80 0.45 -9.04 11.06
CA CYS A 80 0.93 -7.86 10.33
C CYS A 80 -0.25 -7.04 9.79
N PHE A 81 -1.28 -7.67 9.22
CA PHE A 81 -2.48 -6.97 8.76
C PHE A 81 -3.24 -6.25 9.88
N LYS A 82 -3.41 -6.90 11.04
CA LYS A 82 -4.05 -6.26 12.21
C LYS A 82 -3.31 -4.99 12.61
N SER A 83 -1.99 -5.07 12.68
CA SER A 83 -1.14 -3.93 13.03
C SER A 83 -1.23 -2.81 11.98
N TYR A 84 -1.22 -3.17 10.69
CA TYR A 84 -1.38 -2.22 9.59
C TYR A 84 -2.73 -1.51 9.60
N LEU A 85 -3.83 -2.24 9.79
CA LEU A 85 -5.17 -1.66 9.86
C LEU A 85 -5.32 -0.71 11.06
N ASN A 86 -4.81 -1.10 12.23
CA ASN A 86 -4.80 -0.23 13.41
C ASN A 86 -4.03 1.06 13.14
N TYR A 87 -2.85 0.97 12.51
CA TYR A 87 -2.04 2.13 12.16
C TYR A 87 -2.78 3.05 11.17
N VAL A 88 -3.26 2.52 10.04
CA VAL A 88 -3.92 3.32 9.00
C VAL A 88 -5.21 3.96 9.50
N LEU A 89 -6.03 3.24 10.27
CA LEU A 89 -7.28 3.77 10.81
C LEU A 89 -7.05 4.84 11.89
N CYS A 90 -6.00 4.70 12.70
CA CYS A 90 -5.71 5.66 13.76
C CYS A 90 -5.05 6.94 13.21
N PHE A 91 -4.14 6.84 12.23
CA PHE A 91 -3.42 8.00 11.67
C PHE A 91 -4.22 8.80 10.63
N ARG A 92 -5.26 8.23 10.00
CA ARG A 92 -6.11 8.93 9.01
C ARG A 92 -7.38 9.53 9.58
N SER A 93 -7.62 9.41 10.89
CA SER A 93 -8.65 10.19 11.56
C SER A 93 -8.06 11.57 11.90
N PRO A 94 -8.48 12.68 11.26
CA PRO A 94 -8.12 14.00 11.72
C PRO A 94 -8.89 14.27 13.01
N GLY A 95 -8.37 13.80 14.16
CA GLY A 95 -8.99 14.12 15.44
C GLY A 95 -8.79 13.18 16.62
N SER A 96 -8.02 12.09 16.53
CA SER A 96 -7.75 11.26 17.72
C SER A 96 -6.58 11.80 18.52
N VAL A 97 -6.84 12.90 19.24
CA VAL A 97 -6.03 13.37 20.36
C VAL A 97 -5.95 12.25 21.39
N HIS A 98 -4.75 11.71 21.60
CA HIS A 98 -4.44 10.92 22.78
C HIS A 98 -4.45 11.87 23.99
N TYR A 99 -5.46 11.77 24.85
CA TYR A 99 -5.34 12.23 26.23
C TYR A 99 -4.52 11.18 26.99
N GLN A 100 -3.38 11.61 27.53
CA GLN A 100 -2.69 10.90 28.61
C GLN A 100 -3.50 11.02 29.90
#